data_AF-A0A855MLH6-F1
#
_entry.id   AF-A0A855MLH6-F1
#
_cell.length_a   1.000
_cell.length_b   1.000
_cell.length_c   1.000
_cell.angle_alpha   90.00
_cell.angle_beta   90.00
_cell.angle_gamma   90.00
#
_symmetry.space_group_name_H-M   'P 1'
#
loop_
_entity.id
_entity.type
_entity.pdbx_description
1 polymer ?
#
loop_
_entity_poly.entity_id
_entity_poly.type
_entity_poly.pdbx_seq_one_letter_code
_entity_poly.pdbx_strand_id
1 'polypeptide(L)'
;MLRAFIITVGLCISLVACSSQNPMTHVSWSYGTGSNIDETWTTNVEFYRGGTFIGGYPGGGVGPGVSVKRITQRRYYWAGGGGLPVDGMPVPDRAVVEMVSSYDRKRYRIKVDLPADLTQQMQQRYQIGERIDQRNWLYFGLAPSGYYEVLLFGDLLGVSPDLLLARGIAEEVTDDWYDKKVPVARQYGIDDFDKKYGELFKQHPIPLGMDWAPIMDAYRANQPKTDQQPIK
;
A
#
# COMPACT_ATOMS: atom_id res chain seq x y z
N MET A 1 -43.23 -38.08 -9.20
CA MET A 1 -42.18 -37.76 -8.20
C MET A 1 -40.92 -37.18 -8.84
N LEU A 2 -40.39 -37.75 -9.94
CA LEU A 2 -39.21 -37.23 -10.64
C LEU A 2 -39.36 -35.80 -11.21
N ARG A 3 -40.54 -35.44 -11.72
CA ARG A 3 -40.82 -34.09 -12.27
C ARG A 3 -40.78 -32.97 -11.22
N ALA A 4 -41.25 -33.26 -9.99
CA ALA A 4 -41.19 -32.28 -8.91
C ALA A 4 -39.73 -32.05 -8.47
N PHE A 5 -38.91 -33.10 -8.44
CA PHE A 5 -37.49 -33.00 -8.08
C PHE A 5 -36.69 -32.14 -9.06
N ILE A 6 -36.94 -32.28 -10.37
CA ILE A 6 -36.26 -31.49 -11.42
C ILE A 6 -36.66 -30.01 -11.34
N ILE A 7 -37.93 -29.71 -11.06
CA ILE A 7 -38.40 -28.33 -10.91
C ILE A 7 -37.79 -27.68 -9.67
N THR A 8 -37.69 -28.41 -8.54
CA THR A 8 -37.10 -27.89 -7.30
C THR A 8 -35.60 -27.64 -7.45
N VAL A 9 -34.85 -28.54 -8.11
CA VAL A 9 -33.42 -28.32 -8.38
C VAL A 9 -33.20 -27.14 -9.34
N GLY A 10 -34.04 -27.00 -10.37
CA GLY A 10 -33.99 -25.85 -11.28
C GLY A 10 -34.26 -24.51 -10.60
N LEU A 11 -35.17 -24.47 -9.62
CA LEU A 11 -35.44 -23.27 -8.81
C LEU A 11 -34.30 -22.94 -7.85
N CYS A 12 -33.65 -23.95 -7.26
CA CYS A 12 -32.49 -23.74 -6.39
C CYS A 12 -31.29 -23.18 -7.16
N ILE A 13 -31.06 -23.60 -8.42
CA ILE A 13 -29.96 -23.08 -9.25
C ILE A 13 -30.23 -21.63 -9.70
N SER A 14 -31.49 -21.27 -9.95
CA SER A 14 -31.86 -19.89 -10.31
C SER A 14 -31.84 -18.92 -9.12
N LEU A 15 -32.00 -19.41 -7.88
CA LEU A 15 -31.83 -18.60 -6.67
C LEU A 15 -30.35 -18.31 -6.34
N VAL A 16 -29.42 -19.20 -6.71
CA VAL A 16 -27.97 -18.96 -6.55
C VAL A 16 -27.43 -18.02 -7.65
N ALA A 17 -28.08 -17.98 -8.82
CA ALA A 17 -27.70 -17.06 -9.90
C ALA A 17 -28.08 -15.59 -9.64
N CYS A 18 -28.99 -15.32 -8.70
CA CYS A 18 -29.39 -13.96 -8.31
C CYS A 18 -28.65 -13.40 -7.08
N SER A 19 -27.67 -14.13 -6.53
CA SER A 19 -26.80 -13.62 -5.47
C SER A 19 -25.43 -13.17 -5.98
N SER A 20 -25.24 -13.02 -7.29
CA SER A 20 -24.12 -12.24 -7.79
C SER A 20 -24.36 -10.79 -7.36
N GLN A 21 -23.71 -10.37 -6.27
CA GLN A 21 -23.47 -8.95 -5.99
C GLN A 21 -23.06 -8.35 -7.32
N ASN A 22 -23.86 -7.44 -7.85
CA ASN A 22 -23.54 -6.69 -9.05
C ASN A 22 -22.23 -5.97 -8.68
N PRO A 23 -21.05 -6.45 -9.14
CA PRO A 23 -19.82 -5.80 -8.74
C PRO A 23 -19.94 -4.43 -9.39
N MET A 24 -19.95 -3.35 -8.61
CA MET A 24 -19.76 -2.04 -9.22
C MET A 24 -18.50 -2.16 -10.07
N THR A 25 -18.65 -2.15 -11.40
CA THR A 25 -17.54 -2.40 -12.32
C THR A 25 -16.46 -1.33 -12.20
N HIS A 26 -16.78 -0.24 -11.49
CA HIS A 26 -15.90 0.87 -11.19
C HIS A 26 -15.86 1.10 -9.68
N VAL A 27 -14.73 0.73 -9.08
CA VAL A 27 -14.35 1.17 -7.73
C VAL A 27 -13.57 2.47 -7.89
N SER A 28 -13.96 3.53 -7.20
CA SER A 28 -13.10 4.70 -7.04
C SER A 28 -12.01 4.37 -6.03
N TRP A 29 -10.77 4.32 -6.49
CA TRP A 29 -9.61 4.03 -5.65
C TRP A 29 -8.50 5.05 -5.92
N SER A 30 -7.56 5.12 -5.00
CA SER A 30 -6.37 5.96 -5.10
C SER A 30 -5.15 5.17 -4.62
N TYR A 31 -3.94 5.69 -4.85
CA TYR A 31 -2.73 5.07 -4.29
C TYR A 31 -1.80 6.07 -3.65
N GLY A 32 -1.02 5.60 -2.69
CA GLY A 32 -0.04 6.41 -1.97
C GLY A 32 1.28 5.67 -1.81
N THR A 33 2.32 6.44 -1.57
CA THR A 33 3.66 5.92 -1.29
C THR A 33 4.24 6.65 -0.08
N GLY A 34 5.05 5.96 0.72
CA GLY A 34 5.83 6.63 1.74
C GLY A 34 6.63 5.70 2.63
N SER A 35 6.91 6.16 3.85
CA SER A 35 7.78 5.46 4.78
C SER A 35 7.32 5.57 6.22
N ASN A 36 7.70 4.58 7.03
CA ASN A 36 7.46 4.58 8.46
C ASN A 36 8.47 5.43 9.25
N ILE A 37 9.69 5.60 8.74
CA ILE A 37 10.77 6.33 9.43
C ILE A 37 11.80 6.98 8.51
N ASP A 38 11.66 6.87 7.19
CA ASP A 38 12.62 7.39 6.22
C ASP A 38 12.04 8.62 5.48
N GLU A 39 12.92 9.35 4.80
CA GLU A 39 12.53 10.22 3.70
C GLU A 39 12.66 9.42 2.42
N THR A 40 11.57 9.30 1.66
CA THR A 40 11.57 8.51 0.43
C THR A 40 11.16 9.35 -0.76
N TRP A 41 11.73 9.06 -1.92
CA TRP A 41 11.36 9.68 -3.18
C TRP A 41 10.75 8.65 -4.10
N THR A 42 9.51 8.83 -4.49
CA THR A 42 8.86 7.96 -5.47
C THR A 42 9.30 8.35 -6.86
N THR A 43 9.80 7.38 -7.60
CA THR A 43 10.51 7.58 -8.88
C THR A 43 9.88 6.83 -10.03
N ASN A 44 9.11 5.78 -9.74
CA ASN A 44 8.27 5.13 -10.72
C ASN A 44 7.08 4.45 -10.02
N VAL A 45 5.92 4.46 -10.67
CA VAL A 45 4.74 3.69 -10.26
C VAL A 45 4.08 3.18 -11.51
N GLU A 46 3.87 1.87 -11.58
CA GLU A 46 3.21 1.21 -12.70
C GLU A 46 2.19 0.21 -12.19
N PHE A 47 1.02 0.22 -12.82
CA PHE A 47 -0.08 -0.69 -12.54
C PHE A 47 -0.36 -1.56 -13.75
N TYR A 48 -0.67 -2.81 -13.48
CA TYR A 48 -0.94 -3.83 -14.49
C TYR A 48 -2.23 -4.58 -14.18
N ARG A 49 -2.92 -5.02 -15.24
CA ARG A 49 -4.05 -5.95 -15.17
C ARG A 49 -4.01 -6.92 -16.33
N GLY A 50 -4.10 -8.22 -16.04
CA GLY A 50 -3.99 -9.28 -17.05
C GLY A 50 -2.68 -9.23 -17.84
N GLY A 51 -1.60 -8.76 -17.22
CA GLY A 51 -0.30 -8.55 -17.86
C GLY A 51 -0.20 -7.29 -18.75
N THR A 52 -1.25 -6.47 -18.83
CA THR A 52 -1.24 -5.22 -19.61
C THR A 52 -1.04 -4.01 -18.69
N PHE A 53 -0.17 -3.07 -19.08
CA PHE A 53 -0.01 -1.80 -18.37
C PHE A 53 -1.28 -0.96 -18.48
N ILE A 54 -1.81 -0.51 -17.34
CA ILE A 54 -3.07 0.26 -17.26
C ILE A 54 -2.88 1.70 -16.82
N GLY A 55 -1.68 2.06 -16.34
CA GLY A 55 -1.34 3.43 -15.97
C GLY A 55 -0.36 3.50 -14.80
N GLY A 56 0.02 4.71 -14.43
CA GLY A 56 1.10 4.93 -13.48
C GLY A 56 1.52 6.39 -13.38
N TYR A 57 2.54 6.65 -12.57
CA TYR A 57 3.13 7.97 -12.38
C TYR A 57 4.65 7.89 -12.52
N PRO A 58 5.28 8.71 -13.37
CA PRO A 58 6.71 8.65 -13.64
C PRO A 58 7.58 9.21 -12.49
N GLY A 59 7.06 9.31 -11.27
CA GLY A 59 7.78 9.79 -10.09
C GLY A 59 7.79 11.32 -9.91
N GLY A 60 8.29 11.77 -8.75
CA GLY A 60 8.38 13.19 -8.39
C GLY A 60 7.84 13.57 -7.01
N GLY A 61 7.36 12.60 -6.22
CA GLY A 61 6.81 12.84 -4.87
C GLY A 61 7.79 12.47 -3.76
N VAL A 62 7.95 13.37 -2.79
CA VAL A 62 8.62 13.07 -1.50
C VAL A 62 7.58 12.53 -0.52
N GLY A 63 7.80 11.33 -0.02
CA GLY A 63 6.99 10.74 1.05
C GLY A 63 7.54 11.15 2.43
N PRO A 64 6.82 11.95 3.24
CA PRO A 64 7.26 12.28 4.58
C PRO A 64 7.14 11.06 5.50
N GLY A 65 8.25 10.55 6.03
CA GLY A 65 8.27 9.47 7.02
C GLY A 65 9.17 9.71 8.23
N VAL A 66 10.17 10.58 8.11
CA VAL A 66 11.18 10.81 9.15
C VAL A 66 10.88 12.06 10.00
N SER A 67 11.08 11.96 11.30
CA SER A 67 11.16 13.13 12.19
C SER A 67 11.94 12.79 13.45
N VAL A 68 12.47 13.82 14.14
CA VAL A 68 13.17 13.66 15.42
C VAL A 68 12.33 12.86 16.42
N LYS A 69 11.03 13.17 16.52
CA LYS A 69 10.11 12.50 17.43
C LYS A 69 9.91 11.02 17.09
N ARG A 70 9.79 10.68 15.80
CA ARG A 70 9.60 9.29 15.39
C ARG A 70 10.83 8.43 15.67
N ILE A 71 12.03 8.99 15.47
CA ILE A 71 13.29 8.31 15.74
C ILE A 71 13.48 8.12 17.26
N THR A 72 13.43 9.21 18.02
CA THR A 72 13.69 9.19 19.48
C THR A 72 12.64 8.40 20.28
N GLN A 73 11.38 8.43 19.86
CA GLN A 73 10.27 7.79 20.57
C GLN A 73 9.78 6.50 19.90
N ARG A 74 10.47 6.03 18.84
CA ARG A 74 10.15 4.79 18.12
C ARG A 74 8.69 4.74 17.64
N ARG A 75 8.17 5.87 17.16
CA ARG A 75 6.79 5.99 16.65
C ARG A 75 6.76 5.59 15.19
N TYR A 76 6.70 4.29 14.94
CA TYR A 76 6.67 3.74 13.60
C TYR A 76 5.24 3.50 13.14
N TYR A 77 4.86 4.18 12.08
CA TYR A 77 3.61 4.01 11.37
C TYR A 77 3.80 4.52 9.95
N TRP A 78 3.10 3.92 8.99
CA TRP A 78 3.20 4.33 7.59
C TRP A 78 2.72 5.78 7.41
N ALA A 79 3.56 6.60 6.78
CA ALA A 79 3.25 7.97 6.47
C ALA A 79 3.80 8.36 5.10
N GLY A 80 3.08 9.19 4.37
CA GLY A 80 3.38 9.45 2.98
C GLY A 80 2.34 10.35 2.33
N GLY A 81 2.58 10.69 1.05
CA GLY A 81 1.70 11.53 0.25
C GLY A 81 0.33 10.91 0.05
N GLY A 82 -0.70 11.77 0.00
CA GLY A 82 -2.10 11.39 -0.14
C GLY A 82 -2.40 10.70 -1.47
N GLY A 83 -3.48 9.91 -1.48
CA GLY A 83 -3.98 9.14 -2.61
C GLY A 83 -3.95 9.92 -3.92
N LEU A 84 -2.98 9.65 -4.79
CA LEU A 84 -3.03 10.14 -6.16
C LEU A 84 -4.22 9.45 -6.84
N PRO A 85 -5.19 10.22 -7.36
CA PRO A 85 -6.32 9.65 -8.04
C PRO A 85 -5.83 8.94 -9.30
N VAL A 86 -6.48 7.83 -9.61
CA VAL A 86 -6.20 7.01 -10.79
C VAL A 86 -7.32 7.12 -11.84
N ASP A 87 -8.20 8.11 -11.69
CA ASP A 87 -9.26 8.52 -12.63
C ASP A 87 -9.89 7.37 -13.44
N GLY A 88 -10.64 6.50 -12.74
CA GLY A 88 -11.40 5.42 -13.38
C GLY A 88 -10.57 4.22 -13.87
N MET A 89 -9.27 4.19 -13.58
CA MET A 89 -8.40 3.04 -13.84
C MET A 89 -8.96 1.78 -13.17
N PRO A 90 -8.98 0.62 -13.85
CA PRO A 90 -9.38 -0.63 -13.23
C PRO A 90 -8.44 -0.99 -12.07
N VAL A 91 -8.96 -1.65 -11.04
CA VAL A 91 -8.12 -2.14 -9.94
C VAL A 91 -7.04 -3.09 -10.50
N PRO A 92 -5.75 -2.86 -10.22
CA PRO A 92 -4.67 -3.69 -10.74
C PRO A 92 -4.63 -5.08 -10.10
N ASP A 93 -4.07 -6.04 -10.83
CA ASP A 93 -3.65 -7.35 -10.27
C ASP A 93 -2.14 -7.41 -10.02
N ARG A 94 -1.38 -6.40 -10.49
CA ARG A 94 0.05 -6.27 -10.23
C ARG A 94 0.48 -4.82 -10.18
N ALA A 95 1.46 -4.52 -9.34
CA ALA A 95 2.09 -3.20 -9.27
C ALA A 95 3.63 -3.30 -9.28
N VAL A 96 4.27 -2.28 -9.86
CA VAL A 96 5.71 -2.05 -9.77
C VAL A 96 5.92 -0.63 -9.26
N VAL A 97 6.63 -0.48 -8.14
CA VAL A 97 6.87 0.82 -7.51
C VAL A 97 8.36 0.97 -7.21
N GLU A 98 8.95 2.07 -7.64
CA GLU A 98 10.34 2.40 -7.34
C GLU A 98 10.45 3.62 -6.44
N MET A 99 11.19 3.45 -5.34
CA MET A 99 11.40 4.49 -4.35
C MET A 99 12.88 4.57 -3.95
N VAL A 100 13.39 5.79 -3.81
CA VAL A 100 14.71 6.04 -3.22
C VAL A 100 14.57 6.20 -1.72
N SER A 101 15.38 5.47 -0.97
CA SER A 101 15.55 5.61 0.47
C SER A 101 16.68 6.59 0.76
N SER A 102 16.39 7.65 1.53
CA SER A 102 17.42 8.56 2.00
C SER A 102 18.33 7.89 3.02
N TYR A 103 17.80 7.08 3.92
CA TYR A 103 18.56 6.34 4.92
C TYR A 103 19.61 5.40 4.28
N ASP A 104 19.19 4.56 3.33
CA ASP A 104 20.06 3.57 2.69
C ASP A 104 20.90 4.16 1.55
N ARG A 105 20.52 5.34 1.02
CA ARG A 105 21.10 5.96 -0.19
C ARG A 105 20.95 5.07 -1.42
N LYS A 106 19.83 4.35 -1.50
CA LYS A 106 19.55 3.32 -2.50
C LYS A 106 18.18 3.51 -3.12
N ARG A 107 18.05 3.09 -4.37
CA ARG A 107 16.77 2.92 -5.03
C ARG A 107 16.30 1.47 -4.88
N TYR A 108 15.05 1.30 -4.51
CA TYR A 108 14.40 0.02 -4.36
C TYR A 108 13.22 -0.11 -5.31
N ARG A 109 12.99 -1.33 -5.80
CA ARG A 109 11.87 -1.71 -6.67
C ARG A 109 11.03 -2.77 -5.98
N ILE A 110 9.79 -2.40 -5.67
CA ILE A 110 8.75 -3.29 -5.20
C ILE A 110 8.06 -3.86 -6.44
N LYS A 111 7.99 -5.19 -6.55
CA LYS A 111 7.14 -5.90 -7.51
C LYS A 111 6.19 -6.77 -6.72
N VAL A 112 4.89 -6.61 -6.97
CA VAL A 112 3.88 -7.28 -6.17
C VAL A 112 2.71 -7.70 -7.03
N ASP A 113 2.31 -8.96 -6.88
CA ASP A 113 1.01 -9.44 -7.34
C ASP A 113 -0.01 -9.16 -6.25
N LEU A 114 -1.12 -8.53 -6.62
CA LEU A 114 -2.17 -8.10 -5.72
C LEU A 114 -3.25 -9.21 -5.61
N PRO A 115 -3.97 -9.29 -4.47
CA PRO A 115 -4.98 -10.31 -4.28
C PRO A 115 -6.07 -10.28 -5.36
N ALA A 116 -6.50 -11.46 -5.82
CA ALA A 116 -7.52 -11.59 -6.86
C ALA A 116 -8.89 -11.00 -6.44
N ASP A 117 -9.14 -10.94 -5.13
CA ASP A 117 -10.34 -10.38 -4.51
C ASP A 117 -10.17 -8.89 -4.14
N LEU A 118 -9.07 -8.21 -4.51
CA LEU A 118 -8.81 -6.81 -4.14
C LEU A 118 -9.96 -5.87 -4.55
N THR A 119 -10.56 -6.09 -5.73
CA THR A 119 -11.72 -5.30 -6.16
C THR A 119 -12.91 -5.49 -5.21
N GLN A 120 -13.15 -6.71 -4.73
CA GLN A 120 -14.23 -7.01 -3.78
C GLN A 120 -13.93 -6.38 -2.41
N GLN A 121 -12.67 -6.45 -1.95
CA GLN A 121 -12.23 -5.81 -0.71
C GLN A 121 -12.45 -4.30 -0.76
N MET A 122 -12.16 -3.65 -1.90
CA MET A 122 -12.37 -2.21 -2.06
C MET A 122 -13.83 -1.78 -2.18
N GLN A 123 -14.71 -2.69 -2.62
CA GLN A 123 -16.16 -2.45 -2.66
C GLN A 123 -16.83 -2.60 -1.29
N GLN A 124 -16.16 -3.27 -0.33
CA GLN A 124 -16.74 -3.50 0.98
C GLN A 124 -16.83 -2.19 1.77
N ARG A 125 -18.08 -1.79 2.05
CA ARG A 125 -18.41 -0.59 2.82
C ARG A 125 -18.73 -0.95 4.26
N TYR A 126 -18.45 -0.02 5.16
CA TYR A 126 -18.68 -0.19 6.60
C TYR A 126 -19.38 1.04 7.19
N GLN A 127 -20.28 0.80 8.13
CA GLN A 127 -20.89 1.86 8.93
C GLN A 127 -19.91 2.27 10.05
N ILE A 128 -19.46 3.52 10.04
CA ILE A 128 -18.54 4.11 11.02
C ILE A 128 -19.24 5.29 11.70
N GLY A 129 -19.89 5.03 12.84
CA GLY A 129 -20.76 6.02 13.47
C GLY A 129 -21.91 6.39 12.53
N GLU A 130 -22.00 7.65 12.13
CA GLU A 130 -23.00 8.17 11.18
C GLU A 130 -22.54 8.14 9.71
N ARG A 131 -21.30 7.73 9.44
CA ARG A 131 -20.70 7.76 8.11
C ARG A 131 -20.57 6.36 7.52
N ILE A 132 -20.48 6.31 6.20
CA ILE A 132 -20.09 5.11 5.47
C ILE A 132 -18.69 5.34 4.92
N ASP A 133 -17.80 4.38 5.12
CA ASP A 133 -16.43 4.43 4.66
C ASP A 133 -15.98 3.05 4.13
N GLN A 134 -14.90 3.00 3.38
CA GLN A 134 -14.39 1.80 2.72
C GLN A 134 -12.87 1.86 2.61
N ARG A 135 -12.23 0.71 2.35
CA ARG A 135 -10.79 0.67 2.09
C ARG A 135 -10.50 0.69 0.60
N ASN A 136 -10.21 1.85 0.04
CA ASN A 136 -9.96 2.03 -1.39
C ASN A 136 -8.65 2.79 -1.67
N TRP A 137 -7.78 2.94 -0.67
CA TRP A 137 -6.49 3.57 -0.83
C TRP A 137 -5.38 2.51 -0.79
N LEU A 138 -4.76 2.23 -1.94
CA LEU A 138 -3.68 1.28 -2.09
C LEU A 138 -2.34 1.93 -1.72
N TYR A 139 -1.79 1.59 -0.57
CA TYR A 139 -0.59 2.24 -0.03
C TYR A 139 0.65 1.34 -0.16
N PHE A 140 1.74 1.91 -0.67
CA PHE A 140 3.05 1.26 -0.80
C PHE A 140 4.03 1.90 0.19
N GLY A 141 4.33 1.18 1.26
CA GLY A 141 5.29 1.59 2.28
C GLY A 141 6.67 1.02 2.03
N LEU A 142 7.71 1.84 2.11
CA LEU A 142 9.12 1.43 2.12
C LEU A 142 9.79 1.89 3.41
N ALA A 143 10.42 0.96 4.12
CA ALA A 143 11.23 1.21 5.29
C ALA A 143 12.70 0.86 5.02
N PRO A 144 13.63 1.33 5.87
CA PRO A 144 15.06 1.05 5.74
C PRO A 144 15.41 -0.42 5.55
N SER A 145 16.46 -0.63 4.77
CA SER A 145 16.94 -1.92 4.25
C SER A 145 15.91 -2.65 3.38
N GLY A 146 15.12 -1.89 2.62
CA GLY A 146 14.23 -2.41 1.59
C GLY A 146 12.96 -3.09 2.08
N TYR A 147 12.65 -3.07 3.38
CA TYR A 147 11.39 -3.65 3.87
C TYR A 147 10.19 -2.91 3.29
N TYR A 148 9.24 -3.64 2.71
CA TYR A 148 8.01 -3.04 2.20
C TYR A 148 6.76 -3.71 2.74
N GLU A 149 5.69 -2.92 2.80
CA GLU A 149 4.32 -3.40 2.93
C GLU A 149 3.45 -2.75 1.87
N VAL A 150 2.51 -3.53 1.34
CA VAL A 150 1.41 -3.05 0.50
C VAL A 150 0.13 -3.22 1.29
N LEU A 151 -0.58 -2.12 1.47
CA LEU A 151 -1.70 -2.02 2.39
C LEU A 151 -2.93 -1.46 1.68
N LEU A 152 -4.10 -1.82 2.19
CA LEU A 152 -5.36 -1.20 1.82
C LEU A 152 -5.87 -0.35 3.00
N PHE A 153 -5.81 0.96 2.83
CA PHE A 153 -6.20 1.97 3.81
C PHE A 153 -7.63 2.45 3.54
N GLY A 154 -8.28 2.98 4.59
CA GLY A 154 -9.53 3.73 4.48
C GLY A 154 -9.36 5.08 3.80
N ASP A 155 -10.33 5.49 2.97
CA ASP A 155 -10.33 6.77 2.23
C ASP A 155 -10.43 7.99 3.19
N LEU A 156 -11.28 7.86 4.23
CA LEU A 156 -11.69 8.95 5.11
C LEU A 156 -11.18 8.80 6.56
N LEU A 157 -10.13 7.98 6.76
CA LEU A 157 -9.49 7.66 8.05
C LEU A 157 -10.42 7.00 9.10
N GLY A 158 -11.59 6.52 8.68
CA GLY A 158 -12.59 5.95 9.59
C GLY A 158 -12.51 4.44 9.68
N VAL A 159 -12.35 3.74 8.54
CA VAL A 159 -12.21 2.28 8.52
C VAL A 159 -10.81 1.86 8.96
N SER A 160 -10.77 1.00 9.97
CA SER A 160 -9.57 0.42 10.56
C SER A 160 -9.87 -1.00 11.08
N PRO A 161 -8.87 -1.90 11.14
CA PRO A 161 -7.46 -1.68 10.84
C PRO A 161 -7.15 -1.61 9.33
N ASP A 162 -5.96 -1.19 8.96
CA ASP A 162 -5.44 -1.33 7.59
C ASP A 162 -5.37 -2.81 7.23
N LEU A 163 -5.58 -3.17 5.95
CA LEU A 163 -5.40 -4.56 5.50
C LEU A 163 -4.03 -4.72 4.86
N LEU A 164 -3.25 -5.68 5.36
CA LEU A 164 -2.01 -6.08 4.72
C LEU A 164 -2.30 -6.95 3.50
N LEU A 165 -1.90 -6.48 2.32
CA LEU A 165 -2.03 -7.21 1.07
C LEU A 165 -0.75 -8.00 0.76
N ALA A 166 0.40 -7.39 1.00
CA ALA A 166 1.70 -8.03 0.78
C ALA A 166 2.79 -7.41 1.67
N ARG A 167 3.85 -8.15 1.95
CA ARG A 167 5.07 -7.65 2.58
C ARG A 167 6.29 -8.37 2.03
N GLY A 168 7.46 -7.77 2.16
CA GLY A 168 8.72 -8.42 1.79
C GLY A 168 9.92 -7.48 1.84
N ILE A 169 10.97 -7.88 1.11
CA ILE A 169 12.16 -7.05 0.87
C ILE A 169 12.17 -6.70 -0.61
N ALA A 170 12.23 -5.40 -0.90
CA ALA A 170 12.27 -4.85 -2.23
C ALA A 170 13.64 -5.11 -2.88
N GLU A 171 13.65 -5.24 -4.20
CA GLU A 171 14.89 -5.41 -4.97
C GLU A 171 15.66 -4.09 -4.99
N GLU A 172 16.96 -4.12 -4.72
CA GLU A 172 17.81 -2.95 -4.98
C GLU A 172 17.95 -2.74 -6.49
N VAL A 173 17.67 -1.53 -6.96
CA VAL A 173 17.79 -1.16 -8.36
C VAL A 173 19.26 -0.93 -8.68
N THR A 174 19.81 -1.81 -9.50
CA THR A 174 21.21 -1.76 -9.95
C THR A 174 21.33 -1.69 -11.47
N ASP A 175 20.19 -1.75 -12.17
CA ASP A 175 20.11 -1.70 -13.63
C ASP A 175 19.97 -0.27 -14.18
N ASP A 176 19.50 0.69 -13.37
CA ASP A 176 19.34 2.09 -13.77
C ASP A 176 20.66 2.71 -14.27
N TRP A 177 20.60 3.33 -15.45
CA TRP A 177 21.78 3.85 -16.13
C TRP A 177 22.28 5.15 -15.50
N TYR A 178 21.40 5.95 -14.90
CA TYR A 178 21.75 7.24 -14.33
C TYR A 178 22.30 7.09 -12.91
N ASP A 179 21.80 6.15 -12.12
CA ASP A 179 22.35 5.75 -10.83
C ASP A 179 23.81 5.25 -10.95
N LYS A 180 24.17 4.63 -12.09
CA LYS A 180 25.57 4.26 -12.41
C LYS A 180 26.44 5.47 -12.75
N LYS A 181 25.86 6.56 -13.23
CA LYS A 181 26.56 7.78 -13.66
C LYS A 181 26.70 8.80 -12.53
N VAL A 182 25.66 8.95 -11.72
CA VAL A 182 25.57 9.91 -10.63
C VAL A 182 25.09 9.17 -9.39
N PRO A 183 25.82 9.20 -8.26
CA PRO A 183 25.37 8.54 -7.03
C PRO A 183 23.98 9.02 -6.60
N VAL A 184 23.12 8.11 -6.18
CA VAL A 184 21.75 8.39 -5.70
C VAL A 184 21.73 9.51 -4.66
N ALA A 185 22.67 9.50 -3.72
CA ALA A 185 22.80 10.57 -2.72
C ALA A 185 22.92 11.98 -3.31
N ARG A 186 23.65 12.13 -4.42
CA ARG A 186 23.79 13.40 -5.12
C ARG A 186 22.56 13.76 -5.92
N GLN A 187 21.88 12.78 -6.52
CA GLN A 187 20.68 13.01 -7.31
C GLN A 187 19.52 13.56 -6.46
N TYR A 188 19.38 13.05 -5.24
CA TYR A 188 18.24 13.35 -4.35
C TYR A 188 18.61 14.24 -3.16
N GLY A 189 19.81 14.84 -3.15
CA GLY A 189 20.21 15.79 -2.11
C GLY A 189 20.26 15.20 -0.69
N ILE A 190 20.64 13.93 -0.55
CA ILE A 190 20.59 13.18 0.72
C ILE A 190 21.51 13.79 1.80
N ASP A 191 22.49 14.60 1.41
CA ASP A 191 23.40 15.28 2.35
C ASP A 191 22.65 16.08 3.43
N ASP A 192 21.51 16.70 3.10
CA ASP A 192 20.73 17.46 4.07
C ASP A 192 19.92 16.55 5.02
N PHE A 193 19.45 15.40 4.53
CA PHE A 193 18.89 14.35 5.38
C PHE A 193 19.95 13.84 6.38
N ASP A 194 21.17 13.59 5.91
CA ASP A 194 22.28 13.12 6.75
C ASP A 194 22.68 14.13 7.81
N LYS A 195 22.80 15.42 7.45
CA LYS A 195 23.07 16.50 8.43
C LYS A 195 22.00 16.57 9.50
N LYS A 196 20.73 16.33 9.13
CA LYS A 196 19.60 16.50 10.03
C LYS A 196 19.35 15.29 10.93
N TYR A 197 19.52 14.07 10.40
CA TYR A 197 19.10 12.83 11.08
C TYR A 197 20.22 11.81 11.27
N GLY A 198 21.38 11.95 10.61
CA GLY A 198 22.46 10.95 10.63
C GLY A 198 22.96 10.64 12.04
N GLU A 199 23.26 11.66 12.84
CA GLU A 199 23.65 11.45 14.25
C GLU A 199 22.51 10.88 15.10
N LEU A 200 21.27 11.24 14.79
CA LEU A 200 20.12 10.74 15.53
C LEU A 200 19.90 9.25 15.31
N PHE A 201 20.08 8.76 14.08
CA PHE A 201 20.01 7.33 13.78
C PHE A 201 21.16 6.53 14.39
N LYS A 202 22.34 7.13 14.60
CA LYS A 202 23.43 6.49 15.34
C LYS A 202 23.09 6.32 16.83
N GLN A 203 22.45 7.33 17.43
CA GLN A 203 22.04 7.30 18.84
C GLN A 203 20.80 6.44 19.08
N HIS A 204 19.92 6.35 18.08
CA HIS A 204 18.68 5.58 18.13
C HIS A 204 18.61 4.62 16.94
N PRO A 205 19.30 3.46 17.04
CA PRO A 205 19.25 2.44 16.02
C PRO A 205 17.80 2.00 15.75
N ILE A 206 17.51 1.77 14.48
CA ILE A 206 16.22 1.34 13.98
C ILE A 206 16.29 -0.12 13.53
N PRO A 207 15.14 -0.83 13.46
CA PRO A 207 15.05 -2.12 12.81
C PRO A 207 15.49 -2.04 11.33
N LEU A 208 15.93 -3.17 10.78
CA LEU A 208 16.35 -3.27 9.38
C LEU A 208 15.66 -4.48 8.73
N GLY A 209 15.22 -4.32 7.48
CA GLY A 209 14.67 -5.42 6.70
C GLY A 209 13.48 -6.09 7.41
N MET A 210 13.49 -7.42 7.52
CA MET A 210 12.36 -8.15 8.09
C MET A 210 12.15 -7.93 9.59
N ASP A 211 13.09 -7.32 10.31
CA ASP A 211 12.90 -6.94 11.73
C ASP A 211 11.81 -5.87 11.90
N TRP A 212 11.43 -5.18 10.82
CA TRP A 212 10.27 -4.28 10.80
C TRP A 212 8.93 -5.02 10.92
N ALA A 213 8.83 -6.26 10.44
CA ALA A 213 7.58 -7.01 10.36
C ALA A 213 6.83 -7.13 11.71
N PRO A 214 7.45 -7.63 12.80
CA PRO A 214 6.74 -7.73 14.08
C PRO A 214 6.32 -6.37 14.65
N ILE A 215 7.06 -5.30 14.34
CA ILE A 215 6.75 -3.94 14.79
C ILE A 215 5.54 -3.38 14.05
N MET A 216 5.49 -3.57 12.72
CA MET A 216 4.36 -3.15 11.90
C MET A 216 3.10 -3.98 12.18
N ASP A 217 3.25 -5.27 12.47
CA ASP A 217 2.12 -6.11 12.92
C ASP A 217 1.58 -5.64 14.27
N ALA A 218 2.44 -5.31 15.24
CA ALA A 218 2.01 -4.76 16.53
C ALA A 218 1.34 -3.40 16.37
N TYR A 219 1.86 -2.52 15.50
CA TYR A 219 1.23 -1.26 15.15
C TYR A 219 -0.20 -1.47 14.61
N ARG A 220 -0.36 -2.36 13.62
CA ARG A 220 -1.66 -2.64 12.99
C ARG A 220 -2.63 -3.30 13.96
N ALA A 221 -2.17 -4.21 14.82
CA ALA A 221 -2.99 -4.86 15.84
C ALA A 221 -3.53 -3.88 16.90
N ASN A 222 -2.83 -2.76 17.12
CA ASN A 222 -3.25 -1.70 18.04
C ASN A 222 -4.20 -0.67 17.41
N GLN A 223 -4.48 -0.76 16.11
CA GLN A 223 -5.46 0.10 15.48
C GLN A 223 -6.87 -0.22 15.99
N PRO A 224 -7.78 0.77 16.04
CA PRO A 224 -9.19 0.52 16.31
C PRO A 224 -9.78 -0.51 15.34
N LYS A 225 -10.82 -1.22 15.78
CA LYS A 225 -11.59 -2.13 14.92
C LYS A 225 -12.92 -1.50 14.61
N THR A 226 -12.95 -0.65 13.60
CA THR A 226 -14.16 0.09 13.20
C THR A 226 -14.91 -0.62 12.07
N ASP A 227 -14.30 -1.61 11.44
CA ASP A 227 -14.85 -2.43 10.35
C ASP A 227 -15.85 -3.53 10.77
N GLN A 228 -16.55 -3.34 11.88
CA GLN A 228 -17.39 -4.38 12.49
C GLN A 228 -18.81 -4.46 11.93
N GLN A 229 -19.25 -3.43 11.17
CA GLN A 229 -20.60 -3.33 10.63
C GLN A 229 -20.56 -3.22 9.10
N PRO A 230 -20.40 -4.33 8.37
CA PRO A 230 -20.42 -4.31 6.91
C PRO A 230 -21.80 -3.92 6.38
N ILE A 231 -21.81 -3.06 5.37
CA ILE A 231 -23.01 -2.66 4.63
C ILE A 231 -23.04 -3.44 3.31
N LYS A 232 -24.23 -3.90 2.92
CA LYS A 232 -24.47 -4.57 1.63
C LYS A 232 -24.87 -3.58 0.56
#